data_AF-A0A838S1A5-F1
#
_entry.id   AF-A0A838S1A5-F1
#
_cell.length_a   1.000
_cell.length_b   1.000
_cell.length_c   1.000
_cell.angle_alpha   90.00
_cell.angle_beta   90.00
_cell.angle_gamma   90.00
#
_symmetry.space_group_name_H-M   'P 1'
#
loop_
_entity.id
_entity.type
_entity.pdbx_description
1 polymer ?
#
loop_
_entity_poly.entity_id
_entity_poly.type
_entity_poly.pdbx_seq_one_letter_code
_entity_poly.pdbx_strand_id
1 'polypeptide(L)'
;MANDVKNMNEKEIRERVLLLGFGGDQRLFMAFHKRLQADLPPGTGIVLRGSVVTNKRWEDGKPFDADGKGTSDLDVTLVGNKVMEYWDKDAYYIPGLHTKPLCDEDPAIAIGLNKLRKSLQQLVGRPVNFQATANLVLYARDVLFDEPCFTVIEAEAGS
;
A
#
# COMPACT_ATOMS: atom_id res chain seq x y z
N MET A 1 15.24 -9.79 -17.98
CA MET A 1 13.98 -10.19 -17.29
C MET A 1 14.05 -9.62 -15.90
N ALA A 2 13.00 -8.93 -15.41
CA ALA A 2 12.99 -8.52 -14.01
C ALA A 2 13.01 -9.78 -13.14
N ASN A 3 13.91 -9.87 -12.16
CA ASN A 3 13.95 -11.01 -11.25
C ASN A 3 12.60 -11.20 -10.58
N ASP A 4 12.14 -12.44 -10.47
CA ASP A 4 10.96 -12.74 -9.65
C ASP A 4 11.22 -12.22 -8.23
N VAL A 5 10.26 -11.48 -7.69
CA VAL A 5 10.36 -10.89 -6.35
C VAL A 5 10.55 -11.96 -5.26
N LYS A 6 10.09 -13.20 -5.51
CA LYS A 6 10.32 -14.34 -4.60
C LYS A 6 11.80 -14.72 -4.46
N ASN A 7 12.64 -14.30 -5.41
CA ASN A 7 14.09 -14.56 -5.39
C ASN A 7 14.89 -13.33 -4.95
N MET A 8 14.22 -12.26 -4.51
CA MET A 8 14.87 -11.02 -4.11
C MET A 8 14.96 -10.89 -2.59
N ASN A 9 16.05 -10.33 -2.12
CA ASN A 9 16.16 -9.91 -0.73
C ASN A 9 15.49 -8.54 -0.52
N GLU A 10 15.31 -8.16 0.74
CA GLU A 10 14.62 -6.92 1.13
C GLU A 10 15.23 -5.66 0.49
N LYS A 11 16.57 -5.58 0.38
CA LYS A 11 17.26 -4.43 -0.23
C LYS A 11 16.91 -4.32 -1.71
N GLU A 12 16.91 -5.43 -2.43
CA GLU A 12 16.53 -5.46 -3.85
C GLU A 12 15.06 -5.07 -4.04
N ILE A 13 14.17 -5.52 -3.15
CA ILE A 13 12.75 -5.15 -3.19
C ILE A 13 12.59 -3.65 -2.93
N ARG A 14 13.31 -3.11 -1.94
CA ARG A 14 13.32 -1.67 -1.65
C ARG A 14 13.80 -0.86 -2.86
N GLU A 15 14.90 -1.27 -3.50
CA GLU A 15 15.43 -0.61 -4.69
C GLU A 15 14.44 -0.64 -5.85
N ARG A 16 13.74 -1.77 -6.05
CA ARG A 16 12.66 -1.87 -7.03
C ARG A 16 11.52 -0.90 -6.72
N VAL A 17 11.01 -0.91 -5.49
CA VAL A 17 9.91 -0.03 -5.09
C VAL A 17 10.29 1.43 -5.29
N LEU A 18 11.53 1.80 -4.91
CA LEU A 18 12.06 3.14 -5.13
C LEU A 18 12.12 3.50 -6.62
N LEU A 19 12.62 2.61 -7.47
CA LEU A 19 12.70 2.82 -8.91
C LEU A 19 11.33 2.94 -9.57
N LEU A 20 10.42 2.01 -9.29
CA LEU A 20 9.09 1.95 -9.92
C LEU A 20 8.15 3.02 -9.38
N GLY A 21 7.91 3.00 -8.06
CA GLY A 21 6.92 3.88 -7.44
C GLY A 21 7.35 5.34 -7.39
N PHE A 22 8.65 5.59 -7.24
CA PHE A 22 9.20 6.92 -6.93
C PHE A 22 10.24 7.39 -7.94
N GLY A 23 10.44 6.68 -9.06
CA GLY A 23 11.35 7.08 -10.13
C GLY A 23 12.82 7.13 -9.71
N GLY A 24 13.21 6.40 -8.66
CA GLY A 24 14.55 6.47 -8.08
C GLY A 24 14.76 7.62 -7.09
N ASP A 25 13.76 8.50 -6.88
CA ASP A 25 13.89 9.67 -6.02
C ASP A 25 13.71 9.30 -4.54
N GLN A 26 14.83 9.18 -3.83
CA GLN A 26 14.82 8.91 -2.38
C GLN A 26 14.14 10.02 -1.57
N ARG A 27 14.22 11.28 -2.00
CA ARG A 27 13.60 12.41 -1.28
C ARG A 27 12.09 12.31 -1.37
N LEU A 28 11.58 11.92 -2.53
CA LEU A 28 10.16 11.67 -2.74
C LEU A 28 9.66 10.51 -1.88
N PHE A 29 10.40 9.38 -1.86
CA PHE A 29 10.08 8.24 -1.00
C PHE A 29 10.05 8.63 0.49
N MET A 30 11.03 9.41 0.95
CA MET A 30 11.08 9.90 2.32
C MET A 30 9.93 10.87 2.64
N ALA A 31 9.54 11.73 1.70
CA ALA A 31 8.41 12.63 1.88
C ALA A 31 7.08 11.86 1.99
N PHE A 32 6.89 10.84 1.14
CA PHE A 32 5.75 9.93 1.19
C PHE A 32 5.65 9.23 2.55
N HIS A 33 6.77 8.64 3.01
CA HIS A 33 6.89 8.00 4.31
C HIS A 33 6.54 8.96 5.47
N LYS A 34 7.15 10.16 5.50
CA LYS A 34 6.90 11.14 6.55
C LYS A 34 5.45 11.59 6.60
N ARG A 35 4.82 11.73 5.43
CA ARG A 35 3.42 12.18 5.37
C ARG A 35 2.47 11.12 5.90
N LEU A 36 2.71 9.85 5.57
CA LEU A 36 1.97 8.74 6.16
C LEU A 36 2.13 8.70 7.69
N GLN A 37 3.35 8.80 8.21
CA GLN A 37 3.60 8.80 9.66
C GLN A 37 2.91 9.95 10.41
N ALA A 38 2.83 11.14 9.79
CA ALA A 38 2.28 12.31 10.44
C ALA A 38 0.74 12.27 10.54
N ASP A 39 0.08 11.70 9.53
CA ASP A 39 -1.37 11.79 9.37
C ASP A 39 -2.10 10.48 9.72
N LEU A 40 -1.38 9.37 9.97
CA LEU A 40 -1.94 8.10 10.42
C LEU A 40 -1.96 7.96 11.95
N PRO A 41 -2.87 7.15 12.51
CA PRO A 41 -2.85 6.83 13.93
C PRO A 41 -1.50 6.24 14.36
N PRO A 42 -0.98 6.59 15.55
CA PRO A 42 0.23 5.98 16.10
C PRO A 42 0.11 4.46 16.17
N GLY A 43 1.21 3.78 15.88
CA GLY A 43 1.31 2.31 15.84
C GLY A 43 0.79 1.67 14.54
N THR A 44 0.33 2.46 13.56
CA THR A 44 -0.08 1.95 12.25
C THR A 44 1.11 1.44 11.44
N GLY A 45 1.11 0.14 11.14
CA GLY A 45 2.05 -0.44 10.17
C GLY A 45 1.66 -0.09 8.74
N ILE A 46 2.65 -0.06 7.85
CA ILE A 46 2.47 0.33 6.45
C ILE A 46 3.19 -0.68 5.57
N VAL A 47 2.46 -1.24 4.62
CA VAL A 47 2.98 -2.23 3.68
C VAL A 47 2.63 -1.81 2.25
N LEU A 48 3.63 -1.74 1.38
CA LEU A 48 3.44 -1.59 -0.07
C LEU A 48 3.30 -2.95 -0.72
N ARG A 49 2.39 -3.06 -1.70
CA ARG A 49 2.04 -4.35 -2.31
C ARG A 49 1.79 -4.22 -3.80
N GLY A 50 1.39 -5.33 -4.42
CA GLY A 50 0.91 -5.33 -5.79
C GLY A 50 2.02 -5.00 -6.78
N SER A 51 1.66 -4.27 -7.83
CA SER A 51 2.48 -4.12 -9.02
C SER A 51 3.81 -3.39 -8.76
N VAL A 52 3.89 -2.50 -7.76
CA VAL A 52 5.14 -1.80 -7.41
C VAL A 52 6.20 -2.74 -6.80
N VAL A 53 5.76 -3.86 -6.21
CA VAL A 53 6.62 -4.89 -5.60
C VAL A 53 6.92 -6.00 -6.61
N THR A 54 5.90 -6.47 -7.32
CA THR A 54 6.00 -7.62 -8.24
C THR A 54 6.49 -7.23 -9.63
N ASN A 55 6.42 -5.95 -10.00
CA ASN A 55 6.54 -5.44 -11.37
C ASN A 55 5.56 -6.12 -12.35
N LYS A 56 4.42 -6.58 -11.85
CA LYS A 56 3.36 -7.22 -12.65
C LYS A 56 2.02 -6.70 -12.20
N ARG A 57 1.27 -6.11 -13.13
CA ARG A 57 -0.13 -5.73 -12.92
C ARG A 57 -0.99 -6.96 -12.71
N TRP A 58 -1.95 -6.86 -11.80
CA TRP A 58 -2.84 -7.97 -11.49
C TRP A 58 -3.79 -8.28 -12.65
N GLU A 59 -4.23 -7.25 -13.39
CA GLU A 59 -5.26 -7.34 -14.44
C GLU A 59 -4.80 -8.12 -15.68
N ASP A 60 -3.59 -7.82 -16.15
CA ASP A 60 -3.10 -8.29 -17.46
C ASP A 60 -1.65 -8.82 -17.43
N GLY A 61 -1.02 -8.84 -16.25
CA GLY A 61 0.35 -9.31 -16.07
C GLY A 61 1.42 -8.41 -16.68
N LYS A 62 1.05 -7.25 -17.24
CA LYS A 62 2.02 -6.33 -17.84
C LYS A 62 2.94 -5.71 -16.77
N PRO A 63 4.13 -5.23 -17.18
CA PRO A 63 5.00 -4.47 -16.31
C PRO A 63 4.34 -3.25 -15.68
N PHE A 64 4.89 -2.81 -14.55
CA PHE A 64 4.52 -1.54 -13.93
C PHE A 64 4.71 -0.38 -14.91
N ASP A 65 3.73 0.52 -15.00
CA ASP A 65 3.72 1.66 -15.93
C ASP A 65 3.84 1.26 -17.43
N ALA A 66 3.42 0.05 -17.82
CA ALA A 66 3.49 -0.40 -19.21
C ALA A 66 2.70 0.49 -20.21
N ASP A 67 1.66 1.19 -19.73
CA ASP A 67 0.84 2.10 -20.54
C ASP A 67 1.31 3.57 -20.43
N GLY A 68 2.40 3.83 -19.70
CA GLY A 68 2.97 5.16 -19.51
C GLY A 68 3.41 5.42 -18.07
N LYS A 69 4.31 6.38 -17.88
CA LYS A 69 4.76 6.77 -16.54
C LYS A 69 3.58 7.28 -15.71
N GLY A 70 3.40 6.71 -14.51
CA GLY A 70 2.36 7.11 -13.57
C GLY A 70 0.99 6.45 -13.80
N THR A 71 0.87 5.48 -14.71
CA THR A 71 -0.40 4.79 -14.96
C THR A 71 -0.67 3.66 -13.96
N SER A 72 0.37 3.07 -13.36
CA SER A 72 0.21 2.10 -12.28
C SER A 72 0.08 2.78 -10.92
N ASP A 73 -0.77 2.22 -10.09
CA ASP A 73 -1.10 2.67 -8.75
C ASP A 73 -0.08 2.22 -7.69
N LEU A 74 -0.15 2.84 -6.52
CA LEU A 74 0.49 2.36 -5.30
C LEU A 74 -0.57 1.80 -4.35
N ASP A 75 -0.52 0.49 -4.14
CA ASP A 75 -1.30 -0.18 -3.12
C ASP A 75 -0.62 -0.08 -1.76
N VAL A 76 -1.24 0.67 -0.85
CA VAL A 76 -0.78 0.85 0.53
C VAL A 76 -1.74 0.14 1.48
N THR A 77 -1.23 -0.88 2.16
CA THR A 77 -1.95 -1.57 3.24
C THR A 77 -1.55 -1.01 4.59
N LEU A 78 -2.54 -0.51 5.32
CA LEU A 78 -2.44 0.02 6.66
C LEU A 78 -2.76 -1.10 7.66
N VAL A 79 -1.86 -1.34 8.61
CA VAL A 79 -1.97 -2.46 9.55
C VAL A 79 -2.20 -1.91 10.95
N GLY A 80 -3.30 -2.32 11.59
CA GLY A 80 -3.59 -2.06 12.99
C GLY A 80 -5.06 -1.78 13.29
N ASN A 81 -5.47 -2.02 14.53
CA ASN A 81 -6.89 -1.89 14.93
C ASN A 81 -7.41 -0.45 14.83
N LYS A 82 -6.61 0.55 15.26
CA LYS A 82 -7.05 1.96 15.25
C LYS A 82 -7.28 2.52 13.85
N VAL A 83 -6.48 2.11 12.87
CA VAL A 83 -6.63 2.61 11.49
C VAL A 83 -7.85 1.99 10.80
N MET A 84 -8.30 0.81 11.24
CA MET A 84 -9.52 0.17 10.74
C MET A 84 -10.78 1.00 11.05
N GLU A 85 -10.80 1.71 12.19
CA GLU A 85 -11.93 2.55 12.61
C GLU A 85 -12.28 3.68 11.63
N TYR A 86 -11.40 3.98 10.67
CA TYR A 86 -11.63 4.99 9.64
C TYR A 86 -12.53 4.53 8.50
N TRP A 87 -12.75 3.21 8.34
CA TRP A 87 -13.63 2.67 7.31
C TRP A 87 -15.07 2.59 7.79
N ASP A 88 -16.00 2.91 6.88
CA ASP A 88 -17.43 2.70 7.07
C ASP A 88 -17.73 1.22 7.33
N LYS A 89 -18.76 0.94 8.13
CA LYS A 89 -19.06 -0.41 8.62
C LYS A 89 -19.38 -1.42 7.51
N ASP A 90 -19.90 -0.95 6.38
CA ASP A 90 -20.22 -1.72 5.17
C ASP A 90 -19.07 -1.75 4.14
N ALA A 91 -17.97 -1.07 4.45
CA ALA A 91 -16.75 -1.04 3.64
C ALA A 91 -15.72 -2.09 4.06
N TYR A 92 -16.20 -3.25 4.51
CA TYR A 92 -15.38 -4.40 4.91
C TYR A 92 -15.62 -5.59 3.99
N TYR A 93 -14.55 -6.25 3.54
CA TYR A 93 -14.66 -7.60 2.98
C TYR A 93 -14.84 -8.63 4.09
N ILE A 94 -14.11 -8.44 5.21
CA ILE A 94 -14.25 -9.24 6.42
C ILE A 94 -14.39 -8.27 7.61
N PRO A 95 -15.58 -8.18 8.23
CA PRO A 95 -15.83 -7.25 9.32
C PRO A 95 -14.77 -7.37 10.44
N GLY A 96 -14.17 -6.24 10.81
CA GLY A 96 -13.15 -6.15 11.85
C GLY A 96 -11.76 -6.69 11.46
N LEU A 97 -11.60 -7.32 10.29
CA LEU A 97 -10.33 -7.88 9.84
C LEU A 97 -9.78 -7.19 8.60
N HIS A 98 -10.59 -6.96 7.56
CA HIS A 98 -10.09 -6.48 6.27
C HIS A 98 -11.10 -5.61 5.52
N THR A 99 -10.62 -4.46 5.03
CA THR A 99 -11.45 -3.44 4.40
C THR A 99 -11.48 -3.52 2.87
N LYS A 100 -12.47 -2.87 2.26
CA LYS A 100 -12.45 -2.53 0.82
C LYS A 100 -11.39 -1.47 0.54
N PRO A 101 -10.80 -1.42 -0.66
CA PRO A 101 -9.83 -0.38 -1.00
C PRO A 101 -10.50 1.00 -1.08
N LEU A 102 -9.93 1.97 -0.39
CA LEU A 102 -10.21 3.39 -0.56
C LEU A 102 -9.42 3.90 -1.76
N CYS A 103 -10.12 4.29 -2.82
CA CYS A 103 -9.59 4.74 -4.10
C CYS A 103 -10.34 5.99 -4.62
N ASP A 104 -10.14 6.35 -5.89
CA ASP A 104 -10.81 7.50 -6.51
C ASP A 104 -12.27 7.21 -6.86
N GLU A 105 -12.62 5.95 -7.12
CA GLU A 105 -13.97 5.48 -7.45
C GLU A 105 -14.89 5.49 -6.22
N ASP A 106 -14.34 5.13 -5.04
CA ASP A 106 -15.08 5.02 -3.78
C ASP A 106 -14.47 5.94 -2.69
N PRO A 107 -14.42 7.26 -2.87
CA PRO A 107 -13.71 8.18 -1.98
C PRO A 107 -14.39 8.39 -0.62
N ALA A 108 -15.65 7.95 -0.48
CA ALA A 108 -16.47 8.18 0.70
C ALA A 108 -16.33 7.08 1.76
N ILE A 109 -15.79 5.91 1.42
CA ILE A 109 -15.79 4.74 2.33
C ILE A 109 -14.88 4.89 3.56
N ALA A 110 -14.00 5.89 3.53
CA ALA A 110 -13.10 6.25 4.63
C ALA A 110 -12.71 7.75 4.53
N ILE A 111 -13.70 8.63 4.70
CA ILE A 111 -13.57 10.09 4.51
C ILE A 111 -12.37 10.67 5.26
N GLY A 112 -12.13 10.20 6.49
CA GLY A 112 -11.03 10.67 7.35
C GLY A 112 -9.63 10.45 6.76
N LEU A 113 -9.45 9.42 5.91
CA LEU A 113 -8.17 9.10 5.27
C LEU A 113 -8.08 9.58 3.82
N ASN A 114 -9.21 9.87 3.17
CA ASN A 114 -9.21 10.24 1.75
C ASN A 114 -8.42 11.53 1.47
N LYS A 115 -8.40 12.48 2.42
CA LYS A 115 -7.56 13.68 2.31
C LYS A 115 -6.06 13.34 2.27
N LEU A 116 -5.62 12.42 3.14
CA LEU A 116 -4.24 11.93 3.15
C LEU A 116 -3.92 11.20 1.84
N ARG A 117 -4.77 10.26 1.44
CA ARG A 117 -4.62 9.49 0.18
C ARG A 117 -4.45 10.41 -1.03
N LYS A 118 -5.35 11.39 -1.21
CA LYS A 118 -5.26 12.37 -2.31
C LYS A 118 -3.99 13.21 -2.25
N SER A 119 -3.56 13.61 -1.05
CA SER A 119 -2.30 14.35 -0.90
C SER A 119 -1.08 13.51 -1.27
N LEU A 120 -1.09 12.21 -1.00
CA LEU A 120 -0.02 11.30 -1.42
C LEU A 120 -0.05 11.09 -2.93
N GLN A 121 -1.23 10.90 -3.53
CA GLN A 121 -1.40 10.80 -4.98
C GLN A 121 -0.85 12.04 -5.70
N GLN A 122 -1.12 13.24 -5.19
CA GLN A 122 -0.53 14.48 -5.70
C GLN A 122 0.99 14.51 -5.53
N LEU A 123 1.51 14.01 -4.40
CA LEU A 123 2.94 13.97 -4.13
C LEU A 123 3.67 13.03 -5.10
N VAL A 124 3.16 11.81 -5.31
CA VAL A 124 3.83 10.79 -6.13
C VAL A 124 3.47 10.85 -7.62
N GLY A 125 2.42 11.60 -7.99
CA GLY A 125 1.99 11.77 -9.37
C GLY A 125 1.39 10.51 -10.01
N ARG A 126 0.85 9.59 -9.21
CA ARG A 126 0.20 8.34 -9.63
C ARG A 126 -0.93 7.98 -8.65
N PRO A 127 -1.90 7.14 -9.04
CA PRO A 127 -2.97 6.73 -8.14
C PRO A 127 -2.42 6.09 -6.86
N VAL A 128 -3.06 6.37 -5.73
CA VAL A 128 -2.73 5.75 -4.44
C VAL A 128 -3.99 5.17 -3.85
N ASN A 129 -3.95 3.88 -3.53
CA ASN A 129 -5.06 3.12 -2.98
C ASN A 129 -4.71 2.69 -1.56
N PHE A 130 -5.65 2.88 -0.64
CA PHE A 130 -5.49 2.48 0.75
C PHE A 130 -6.36 1.28 1.05
N GLN A 131 -5.83 0.32 1.77
CA GLN A 131 -6.60 -0.77 2.34
C GLN A 131 -6.13 -0.99 3.77
N ALA A 132 -7.00 -1.51 4.64
CA ALA A 132 -6.63 -1.74 6.03
C ALA A 132 -6.81 -3.20 6.43
N THR A 133 -5.96 -3.64 7.36
CA THR A 133 -6.08 -4.92 8.03
C THR A 133 -5.72 -4.82 9.52
N ALA A 134 -6.43 -5.56 10.37
CA ALA A 134 -6.16 -5.59 11.79
C ALA A 134 -4.87 -6.35 12.14
N ASN A 135 -4.50 -7.37 11.34
CA ASN A 135 -3.37 -8.25 11.63
C ASN A 135 -2.70 -8.71 10.34
N LEU A 136 -1.42 -8.35 10.17
CA LEU A 136 -0.66 -8.66 8.96
C LEU A 136 -0.44 -10.17 8.76
N VAL A 137 -0.28 -10.97 9.82
CA VAL A 137 -0.07 -12.43 9.72
C VAL A 137 -1.34 -13.13 9.28
N LEU A 138 -2.48 -12.82 9.91
CA LEU A 138 -3.77 -13.35 9.50
C LEU A 138 -4.10 -12.90 8.08
N TYR A 139 -3.79 -11.65 7.75
CA TYR A 139 -3.94 -11.14 6.40
C TYR A 139 -3.09 -11.88 5.36
N ALA A 140 -1.82 -12.08 5.67
CA ALA A 140 -0.89 -12.78 4.80
C ALA A 140 -1.36 -14.23 4.54
N ARG A 141 -1.78 -14.92 5.60
CA ARG A 141 -2.26 -16.30 5.55
C ARG A 141 -3.60 -16.45 4.83
N ASP A 142 -4.58 -15.63 5.19
CA ASP A 142 -5.99 -15.86 4.82
C ASP A 142 -6.41 -15.11 3.56
N VAL A 143 -5.68 -14.06 3.18
CA VAL A 143 -6.04 -13.21 2.03
C VAL A 143 -4.94 -13.19 0.97
N LEU A 144 -3.67 -13.10 1.37
CA LEU A 144 -2.59 -12.95 0.40
C LEU A 144 -2.06 -14.24 -0.21
N PHE A 145 -2.27 -15.41 0.41
CA PHE A 145 -1.80 -16.71 -0.11
C PHE A 145 -0.35 -16.66 -0.67
N ASP A 146 0.61 -16.17 0.13
CA ASP A 146 2.03 -15.99 -0.25
C ASP A 146 2.32 -14.90 -1.32
N GLU A 147 1.44 -13.90 -1.45
CA GLU A 147 1.74 -12.74 -2.30
C GLU A 147 2.87 -11.85 -1.73
N PRO A 148 3.84 -11.46 -2.57
CA PRO A 148 4.95 -10.58 -2.18
C PRO A 148 4.48 -9.19 -1.74
N CYS A 149 5.03 -8.71 -0.62
CA CYS A 149 4.80 -7.35 -0.12
C CYS A 149 6.09 -6.74 0.48
N PHE A 150 6.09 -5.43 0.69
CA PHE A 150 7.22 -4.69 1.25
C PHE A 150 6.79 -3.82 2.42
N THR A 151 7.23 -4.17 3.63
CA THR A 151 6.93 -3.40 4.84
C THR A 151 7.75 -2.12 4.87
N VAL A 152 7.04 -0.99 4.93
CA VAL A 152 7.63 0.35 5.03
C VAL A 152 7.74 0.78 6.49
N ILE A 153 6.73 0.44 7.29
CA ILE A 153 6.67 0.68 8.75
C ILE A 153 6.09 -0.56 9.40
N GLU A 154 6.75 -1.08 10.43
CA GLU A 154 6.21 -2.18 11.22
C GLU A 154 5.07 -1.69 12.12
N ALA A 155 4.02 -2.49 12.24
CA ALA A 155 2.96 -2.23 13.22
C ALA A 155 3.50 -2.47 14.63
N GLU A 156 3.09 -1.65 15.59
CA GLU A 156 3.36 -1.93 17.00
C GLU A 156 2.62 -3.22 17.42
N ALA A 157 3.28 -4.09 18.18
CA ALA A 157 2.64 -5.29 18.72
C ALA A 157 1.46 -4.87 19.61
N GLY A 158 0.24 -5.28 19.22
CA GLY A 158 -0.96 -4.98 19.99
C GLY A 158 -0.81 -5.43 21.44
N SER A 159 -1.06 -4.51 22.36
CA SER A 159 -1.34 -4.82 23.77
C SER A 159 -2.80 -5.21 23.94
#